data_AF-A0A7C4NAF4-F1
#
_entry.id   AF-A0A7C4NAF4-F1
#
_cell.length_a   1.000
_cell.length_b   1.000
_cell.length_c   1.000
_cell.angle_alpha   90.00
_cell.angle_beta   90.00
_cell.angle_gamma   90.00
#
_symmetry.space_group_name_H-M   'P 1'
#
loop_
_entity.id
_entity.type
_entity.pdbx_description
1 polymer ?
#
loop_
_entity_poly.entity_id
_entity_poly.type
_entity_poly.pdbx_seq_one_letter_code
_entity_poly.pdbx_strand_id
1 'polypeptide(L)'
;MATTFEDAIETVDQLRARRDAKLAPVVRDFKPAWLLEVSVSMTRLEIVFELIYRPYIGRGWVKRRYRYDGEVDVLHYVGELEFPESELGTLPDSALIK
;
A
#
# COMPACT_ATOMS: atom_id res chain seq x y z
N MET A 1 -37.44 -9.34 3.66
CA MET A 1 -36.48 -8.37 3.09
C MET A 1 -35.11 -9.02 3.22
N ALA A 2 -34.43 -9.28 2.11
CA ALA A 2 -33.10 -9.87 2.12
C ALA A 2 -32.10 -8.79 2.58
N THR A 3 -31.49 -9.00 3.74
CA THR A 3 -30.35 -8.21 4.19
C THR A 3 -29.18 -8.64 3.32
N THR A 4 -28.83 -7.86 2.31
CA THR A 4 -27.60 -8.03 1.55
C THR A 4 -26.43 -7.92 2.54
N PHE A 5 -25.70 -9.00 2.77
CA PHE A 5 -24.44 -8.94 3.50
C PHE A 5 -23.47 -8.12 2.64
N GLU A 6 -23.31 -6.84 2.96
CA GLU A 6 -22.45 -5.93 2.21
C GLU A 6 -20.99 -6.42 2.28
N ASP A 7 -20.52 -6.94 1.15
CA ASP A 7 -19.11 -6.94 0.77
C ASP A 7 -18.17 -7.65 1.79
N ALA A 8 -18.38 -8.95 2.04
CA ALA A 8 -17.41 -9.74 2.79
C ALA A 8 -16.10 -9.89 1.98
N ILE A 9 -14.96 -9.68 2.63
CA ILE A 9 -13.65 -9.94 2.01
C ILE A 9 -13.36 -11.43 2.16
N GLU A 10 -13.46 -12.18 1.06
CA GLU A 10 -13.27 -13.64 1.05
C GLU A 10 -11.91 -14.04 0.48
N THR A 11 -11.27 -13.15 -0.27
CA THR A 11 -10.03 -13.41 -1.00
C THR A 11 -8.98 -12.33 -0.75
N VAL A 12 -7.71 -12.71 -0.91
CA VAL A 12 -6.58 -11.78 -0.85
C VAL A 12 -6.70 -10.68 -1.91
N ASP A 13 -7.21 -11.01 -3.10
CA ASP A 13 -7.32 -10.03 -4.18
C ASP A 13 -8.41 -8.99 -3.90
N GLN A 14 -9.52 -9.36 -3.26
CA GLN A 14 -10.49 -8.38 -2.76
C GLN A 14 -9.87 -7.46 -1.69
N LEU A 15 -9.08 -8.02 -0.77
CA LEU A 15 -8.40 -7.25 0.27
C LEU A 15 -7.40 -6.25 -0.35
N ARG A 16 -6.61 -6.70 -1.33
CA ARG A 16 -5.68 -5.87 -2.10
C ARG A 16 -6.42 -4.78 -2.88
N ALA A 17 -7.53 -5.10 -3.53
CA ALA A 17 -8.32 -4.13 -4.28
C ALA A 17 -8.81 -2.97 -3.39
N ARG A 18 -9.26 -3.28 -2.17
CA ARG A 18 -9.67 -2.23 -1.21
C ARG A 18 -8.51 -1.41 -0.69
N ARG A 19 -7.39 -2.07 -0.34
CA ARG A 19 -6.14 -1.38 0.00
C ARG A 19 -5.76 -0.40 -1.12
N ASP A 20 -5.79 -0.84 -2.37
CA ASP A 20 -5.37 -0.05 -3.53
C ASP A 20 -6.32 1.13 -3.76
N ALA A 21 -7.62 0.96 -3.53
CA ALA A 21 -8.58 2.06 -3.55
C ALA A 21 -8.28 3.13 -2.49
N LYS A 22 -7.88 2.73 -1.28
CA LYS A 22 -7.46 3.67 -0.21
C LYS A 22 -6.10 4.31 -0.47
N LEU A 23 -5.20 3.56 -1.10
CA LEU A 23 -3.85 4.01 -1.39
C LEU A 23 -3.81 4.96 -2.60
N ALA A 24 -4.75 4.83 -3.54
CA ALA A 24 -4.83 5.65 -4.76
C ALA A 24 -4.70 7.18 -4.53
N PRO A 25 -5.44 7.83 -3.60
CA PRO A 25 -5.27 9.26 -3.35
C PRO A 25 -3.91 9.60 -2.75
N VAL A 26 -3.30 8.69 -1.98
CA VAL A 26 -1.97 8.91 -1.40
C VAL A 26 -0.90 8.89 -2.50
N VAL A 27 -0.97 7.94 -3.43
CA VAL A 27 0.10 7.72 -4.41
C VAL A 27 -0.02 8.63 -5.63
N ARG A 28 -1.21 9.17 -5.93
CA ARG A 28 -1.48 9.97 -7.13
C ARG A 28 -0.46 11.08 -7.37
N ASP A 29 -0.09 11.80 -6.32
CA ASP A 29 0.79 12.98 -6.42
C ASP A 29 2.27 12.64 -6.31
N PHE A 30 2.60 11.38 -6.03
CA PHE A 30 3.95 10.93 -5.68
C PHE A 30 4.53 9.90 -6.65
N LYS A 31 4.06 9.92 -7.90
CA LYS A 31 4.58 9.04 -8.95
C LYS A 31 5.94 9.50 -9.46
N PRO A 32 6.87 8.57 -9.75
CA PRO A 32 6.71 7.12 -9.64
C PRO A 32 6.83 6.63 -8.19
N ALA A 33 6.11 5.55 -7.89
CA ALA A 33 6.12 4.92 -6.56
C ALA A 33 6.18 3.39 -6.68
N TRP A 34 6.74 2.71 -5.69
CA TRP A 34 6.80 1.25 -5.62
C TRP A 34 6.04 0.74 -4.41
N LEU A 35 5.17 -0.24 -4.62
CA LEU A 35 4.39 -0.90 -3.58
C LEU A 35 4.96 -2.29 -3.30
N LEU A 36 5.69 -2.42 -2.20
CA LEU A 36 6.26 -3.69 -1.76
C LEU A 36 5.36 -4.29 -0.69
N GLU A 37 4.70 -5.40 -1.01
CA GLU A 37 3.91 -6.15 -0.04
C GLU A 37 4.84 -6.90 0.92
N VAL A 38 4.65 -6.69 2.22
CA VAL A 38 5.48 -7.32 3.28
C VAL A 38 4.78 -8.55 3.84
N SER A 39 3.48 -8.43 4.13
CA SER A 39 2.69 -9.55 4.64
C SER A 39 1.20 -9.36 4.41
N VAL A 40 0.49 -10.46 4.23
CA VAL A 40 -0.98 -10.50 4.13
C VAL A 40 -1.51 -11.50 5.16
N SER A 41 -2.55 -11.12 5.90
CA SER A 41 -3.23 -11.99 6.86
C SER A 41 -4.73 -11.96 6.60
N MET A 42 -5.27 -13.02 5.98
CA MET A 42 -6.72 -13.14 5.77
C MET A 42 -7.49 -13.38 7.06
N THR A 43 -6.87 -13.96 8.10
CA THR A 43 -7.51 -14.14 9.41
C THR A 43 -7.77 -12.82 10.12
N ARG A 44 -6.94 -11.81 9.88
CA ARG A 44 -7.08 -10.46 10.45
C ARG A 44 -7.53 -9.41 9.42
N LEU A 45 -7.79 -9.85 8.19
CA LEU A 45 -8.00 -8.99 7.02
C LEU A 45 -6.98 -7.85 6.94
N GLU A 46 -5.70 -8.13 7.18
CA GLU A 46 -4.66 -7.12 7.27
C GLU A 46 -3.64 -7.25 6.13
N ILE A 47 -3.18 -6.12 5.58
CA ILE A 47 -2.02 -6.06 4.68
C ILE A 47 -1.00 -5.08 5.24
N VAL A 48 0.23 -5.54 5.44
CA VAL A 48 1.38 -4.66 5.74
C VAL A 48 2.22 -4.53 4.48
N PHE A 49 2.57 -3.29 4.14
CA PHE A 49 3.32 -3.00 2.93
C PHE A 49 4.21 -1.77 3.10
N GLU A 50 5.18 -1.62 2.21
CA GLU A 50 6.05 -0.46 2.10
C GLU A 50 5.78 0.25 0.78
N LEU A 51 5.71 1.57 0.84
CA LEU A 51 5.58 2.45 -0.31
C LEU A 51 6.88 3.26 -0.44
N ILE A 52 7.63 3.03 -1.52
CA ILE A 52 8.79 3.86 -1.87
C ILE A 52 8.36 4.92 -2.85
N TYR A 53 8.61 6.19 -2.53
CA TYR A 53 8.28 7.30 -3.43
C TYR A 53 9.11 8.54 -3.11
N ARG A 54 8.98 9.56 -3.96
CA ARG A 54 9.61 10.87 -3.75
C ARG A 54 8.57 11.92 -3.35
N PRO A 55 8.60 12.45 -2.10
CA PRO A 55 7.55 13.35 -1.62
C PRO A 55 7.50 14.70 -2.33
N TYR A 56 8.65 15.23 -2.78
CA TYR A 56 8.74 16.42 -3.60
C TYR A 56 10.09 16.51 -4.30
N ILE A 57 10.15 17.30 -5.38
CA ILE A 57 11.37 17.54 -6.14
C ILE A 57 12.44 18.14 -5.22
N GLY A 58 13.62 17.54 -5.19
CA GLY A 58 14.73 17.95 -4.32
C GLY A 58 14.84 17.18 -3.00
N ARG A 59 13.80 16.50 -2.52
CA ARG A 59 13.94 15.53 -1.41
C ARG A 59 14.49 14.21 -1.94
N GLY A 60 15.19 13.47 -1.09
CA GLY A 60 15.53 12.06 -1.34
C GLY A 60 14.29 11.17 -1.38
N TRP A 61 14.50 9.91 -1.76
CA TRP A 61 13.45 8.90 -1.72
C TRP A 61 13.15 8.52 -0.29
N VAL A 62 11.90 8.20 -0.02
CA VAL A 62 11.47 7.70 1.29
C VAL A 62 10.80 6.35 1.12
N LYS A 63 10.98 5.50 2.12
CA LYS A 63 10.27 4.25 2.27
C LYS A 63 9.31 4.38 3.43
N ARG A 64 8.02 4.37 3.11
CA ARG A 64 6.95 4.54 4.10
C ARG A 64 6.22 3.23 4.33
N ARG A 65 6.13 2.80 5.58
CA ARG A 65 5.44 1.57 5.96
C ARG A 65 3.99 1.87 6.35
N TYR A 66 3.08 1.10 5.78
CA TYR A 66 1.66 1.17 6.07
C TYR A 66 1.13 -0.19 6.49
N ARG A 67 -0.01 -0.13 7.18
CA ARG A 67 -0.83 -1.28 7.53
C ARG A 67 -2.27 -0.97 7.17
N TYR A 68 -2.81 -1.72 6.24
CA TYR A 68 -4.21 -1.66 5.87
C TYR A 68 -4.99 -2.68 6.70
N ASP A 69 -6.04 -2.21 7.37
CA ASP A 69 -7.00 -2.99 8.12
C ASP A 69 -8.29 -3.09 7.30
N GLY A 70 -8.62 -4.29 6.85
CA GLY A 70 -9.77 -4.58 6.01
C GLY A 70 -11.06 -4.82 6.78
N GLU A 71 -11.02 -4.99 8.11
CA GLU A 71 -12.23 -5.08 8.93
C GLU A 71 -12.89 -3.70 9.05
N VAL A 72 -12.07 -2.65 9.23
CA VAL A 72 -12.54 -1.26 9.37
C VAL A 72 -12.26 -0.38 8.15
N ASP A 73 -11.62 -0.92 7.12
CA ASP A 73 -11.29 -0.22 5.86
C ASP A 73 -10.44 1.07 6.10
N VAL A 74 -9.38 0.92 6.90
CA VAL A 74 -8.47 2.01 7.32
C VAL A 74 -7.02 1.73 6.93
N LEU A 75 -6.33 2.77 6.46
CA LEU A 75 -4.89 2.75 6.23
C LEU A 75 -4.14 3.43 7.39
N HIS A 76 -3.37 2.65 8.15
CA HIS A 76 -2.54 3.14 9.23
C HIS A 76 -1.11 3.42 8.76
N TYR A 77 -0.61 4.62 9.07
CA TYR A 77 0.82 4.93 8.98
C TYR A 77 1.58 4.26 10.13
N VAL A 78 2.63 3.51 9.80
CA VAL A 78 3.45 2.81 10.80
C VAL A 78 4.81 3.49 10.98
N GLY A 79 5.38 4.04 9.90
CA GLY A 79 6.67 4.72 9.97
C GLY A 79 7.20 5.12 8.59
N GLU A 80 8.28 5.89 8.60
CA GLU A 80 8.99 6.37 7.41
C GLU A 80 10.49 6.29 7.67
N LEU A 81 11.23 5.85 6.66
CA LEU A 81 12.69 5.85 6.62
C LEU A 81 13.15 6.49 5.32
N GLU A 82 14.36 7.04 5.33
CA GLU A 82 15.01 7.45 4.08
C GLU A 82 15.36 6.22 3.25
N PHE A 83 15.20 6.33 1.93
CA PHE A 83 15.56 5.29 0.98
C PHE A 83 16.64 5.82 0.04
N PRO A 84 17.80 5.16 -0.06
CA PRO A 84 18.88 5.62 -0.92
C PRO A 84 18.52 5.41 -2.39
N GLU A 85 18.77 6.42 -3.23
CA GLU A 85 18.46 6.37 -4.66
C GLU A 85 19.19 5.22 -5.38
N SER A 86 20.39 4.86 -4.93
CA SER A 86 21.17 3.74 -5.46
C SER A 86 20.46 2.38 -5.34
N GLU A 87 19.49 2.24 -4.43
CA GLU A 87 18.74 0.99 -4.25
C GLU A 87 17.49 0.92 -5.13
N LEU A 88 17.08 2.00 -5.82
CA LEU A 88 15.91 1.96 -6.70
C LEU A 88 16.01 0.90 -7.79
N GLY A 89 17.21 0.66 -8.32
CA GLY A 89 17.46 -0.36 -9.35
C GLY A 89 17.29 -1.80 -8.84
N THR A 90 17.14 -1.99 -7.54
CA THR A 90 16.87 -3.31 -6.92
C THR A 90 15.38 -3.59 -6.77
N LEU A 91 14.53 -2.55 -6.94
CA LEU A 91 13.09 -2.67 -6.78
C LEU A 91 12.49 -3.41 -8.00
N PRO A 92 11.54 -4.33 -7.78
CA PRO A 92 10.94 -5.07 -8.87
C PRO A 92 10.02 -4.18 -9.71
N ASP A 93 10.10 -4.33 -11.04
CA ASP A 93 9.21 -3.61 -11.98
C ASP A 93 7.73 -3.93 -11.76
N SER A 94 7.41 -5.13 -11.25
CA SER A 94 6.04 -5.54 -10.92
C SER A 94 5.43 -4.74 -9.77
N ALA A 95 6.25 -4.12 -8.91
CA ALA A 95 5.80 -3.28 -7.80
C ALA A 95 5.61 -1.81 -8.21
N LEU A 96 6.03 -1.42 -9.41
CA LEU A 96 5.99 -0.04 -9.85
C LEU A 96 4.54 0.41 -10.12
N ILE A 97 4.09 1.39 -9.36
CA ILE A 97 2.87 2.14 -9.62
C ILE A 97 3.21 3.29 -10.58
N LYS A 98 2.74 3.13 -11.81
CA LYS A 98 2.82 4.13 -12.89
C LYS A 98 1.66 5.09 -12.84
#